data_AF-A0A2M7NM81-F1
#
_entry.id   AF-A0A2M7NM81-F1
#
_cell.length_a   1.000
_cell.length_b   1.000
_cell.length_c   1.000
_cell.angle_alpha   90.00
_cell.angle_beta   90.00
_cell.angle_gamma   90.00
#
_symmetry.space_group_name_H-M   'P 1'
#
loop_
_entity.id
_entity.type
_entity.pdbx_description
1 polymer ?
#
loop_
_entity_poly.entity_id
_entity_poly.type
_entity_poly.pdbx_seq_one_letter_code
_entity_poly.pdbx_strand_id
1 'polypeptide(L)'
;MLEKLDTIPWNELQHAYGSAADIPDNIRDLMSSDKEIRKKALSTLYSNIFHQGTRYNATPYAIPFLFELIANENTEDRHKLIYYVIHLGLGYEYSYLLEGINPSQINAELKDAHENMSEEEIQNNEDYGYSYLALLDCYNFVEDRIPILQKIIENTPKNDNHKDRKLINAAIYALSWFAEKGQESIELIKNQIPVLKHETDIANCILAIGLLSKNTKPKVDISFLEYYLDSQSLLLQTSAAISLITSPLTNQILEILIQAITSDEELKKISEIPFNEGNINGYASEILSNYTQTKKEEQKTLIALSQTIGKMNTYQAIGTTSSILTILNKNRTIPIKDTHINDLKENEIIALKAIANSKGWGVGDMIFTNFSSLMRQAGLPDSKQKLLDYLGGNDDLR
;
A
#
# COMPACT_ATOMS: atom_id res chain seq x y z
N MET A 1 -29.34 -13.25 8.00
CA MET A 1 -28.20 -12.62 7.27
C MET A 1 -28.76 -11.54 6.36
N LEU A 2 -28.15 -10.35 6.33
CA LEU A 2 -28.60 -9.13 5.67
C LEU A 2 -29.95 -8.59 6.15
N GLU A 3 -30.40 -8.95 7.36
CA GLU A 3 -31.76 -8.64 7.84
C GLU A 3 -32.00 -7.14 8.03
N LYS A 4 -30.95 -6.38 8.36
CA LYS A 4 -31.02 -4.93 8.55
C LYS A 4 -30.70 -4.14 7.28
N LEU A 5 -30.44 -4.80 6.16
CA LEU A 5 -29.97 -4.13 4.94
C LEU A 5 -30.99 -3.10 4.43
N ASP A 6 -32.27 -3.45 4.43
CA ASP A 6 -33.37 -2.57 3.99
C ASP A 6 -33.78 -1.52 5.04
N THR A 7 -33.19 -1.55 6.24
CA THR A 7 -33.49 -0.56 7.28
C THR A 7 -32.67 0.72 7.16
N ILE A 8 -31.60 0.69 6.35
CA ILE A 8 -30.79 1.87 6.05
C ILE A 8 -31.52 2.71 4.99
N PRO A 9 -31.62 4.04 5.15
CA PRO A 9 -32.26 4.92 4.17
C PRO A 9 -31.35 5.17 2.96
N TRP A 10 -31.08 4.13 2.16
CA TRP A 10 -30.14 4.17 1.03
C TRP A 10 -30.46 5.24 -0.02
N ASN A 11 -31.74 5.59 -0.17
CA ASN A 11 -32.20 6.65 -1.06
C ASN A 11 -31.77 8.06 -0.60
N GLU A 12 -31.52 8.26 0.69
CA GLU A 12 -31.04 9.51 1.29
C GLU A 12 -29.52 9.59 1.32
N LEU A 13 -28.82 8.48 1.01
CA LEU A 13 -27.37 8.40 0.94
C LEU A 13 -26.89 8.55 -0.51
N GLN A 14 -25.62 8.92 -0.66
CA GLN A 14 -24.99 9.16 -1.95
C GLN A 14 -23.72 8.33 -2.14
N HIS A 15 -23.41 8.05 -3.40
CA HIS A 15 -22.16 7.46 -3.86
C HIS A 15 -21.68 8.21 -5.12
N ALA A 16 -20.64 7.72 -5.78
CA ALA A 16 -19.99 8.40 -6.93
C ALA A 16 -20.88 8.86 -8.09
N TYR A 17 -22.09 8.30 -8.23
CA TYR A 17 -23.00 8.57 -9.33
C TYR A 17 -24.39 9.03 -8.86
N GLY A 18 -24.52 9.47 -7.60
CA GLY A 18 -25.77 9.96 -7.03
C GLY A 18 -26.33 9.06 -5.93
N SER A 19 -27.64 8.85 -5.90
CA SER A 19 -28.34 8.11 -4.83
C SER A 19 -27.84 6.67 -4.69
N ALA A 20 -27.69 6.20 -3.45
CA ALA A 20 -27.21 4.85 -3.13
C ALA A 20 -28.30 3.77 -3.06
N ALA A 21 -29.48 4.03 -3.63
CA ALA A 21 -30.62 3.10 -3.60
C ALA A 21 -30.35 1.73 -4.27
N ASP A 22 -29.31 1.61 -5.10
CA ASP A 22 -28.92 0.39 -5.78
C ASP A 22 -27.96 -0.50 -4.96
N ILE A 23 -27.36 0.02 -3.88
CA ILE A 23 -26.38 -0.69 -3.06
C ILE A 23 -26.93 -1.99 -2.43
N PRO A 24 -28.17 -2.05 -1.91
CA PRO A 24 -28.72 -3.29 -1.35
C PRO A 24 -28.72 -4.46 -2.34
N ASP A 25 -29.11 -4.22 -3.60
CA ASP A 25 -29.19 -5.27 -4.62
C ASP A 25 -27.78 -5.73 -5.01
N ASN A 26 -26.84 -4.79 -5.15
CA ASN A 26 -25.44 -5.13 -5.38
C ASN A 26 -24.86 -5.99 -4.23
N ILE A 27 -25.19 -5.71 -2.96
CA ILE A 27 -24.75 -6.53 -1.81
C ILE A 27 -25.37 -7.93 -1.86
N ARG A 28 -26.65 -8.06 -2.20
CA ARG A 28 -27.31 -9.38 -2.35
C ARG A 28 -26.71 -10.19 -3.50
N ASP A 29 -26.37 -9.55 -4.61
CA ASP A 29 -25.78 -10.21 -5.77
C ASP A 29 -24.41 -10.84 -5.48
N LEU A 30 -23.69 -10.37 -4.45
CA LEU A 30 -22.46 -11.03 -3.96
C LEU A 30 -22.71 -12.45 -3.43
N MET A 31 -23.95 -12.80 -3.09
CA MET A 31 -24.34 -14.16 -2.68
C MET A 31 -24.78 -15.05 -3.84
N SER A 32 -24.81 -14.54 -5.08
CA SER A 32 -25.26 -15.32 -6.23
C SER A 32 -24.39 -16.56 -6.44
N SER A 33 -25.02 -17.67 -6.82
CA SER A 33 -24.30 -18.87 -7.24
C SER A 33 -23.52 -18.65 -8.55
N ASP A 34 -23.95 -17.67 -9.37
CA ASP A 34 -23.27 -17.26 -10.59
C ASP A 34 -22.06 -16.36 -10.28
N LYS A 35 -20.88 -16.82 -10.70
CA LYS A 35 -19.60 -16.12 -10.51
C LYS A 35 -19.56 -14.77 -11.23
N GLU A 36 -20.16 -14.64 -12.42
CA GLU A 36 -20.11 -13.39 -13.17
C GLU A 36 -21.04 -12.34 -12.55
N ILE A 37 -22.17 -12.75 -11.95
CA ILE A 37 -23.03 -11.87 -11.14
C ILE A 37 -22.23 -11.35 -9.93
N ARG A 38 -21.58 -12.23 -9.15
CA ARG A 38 -20.76 -11.80 -8.00
C ARG A 38 -19.63 -10.84 -8.42
N LYS A 39 -18.95 -11.15 -9.51
CA LYS A 39 -17.84 -10.32 -10.03
C LYS A 39 -18.32 -8.94 -10.45
N LYS A 40 -19.45 -8.87 -11.17
CA LYS A 40 -20.07 -7.62 -11.59
C LYS A 40 -20.50 -6.80 -10.36
N ALA A 41 -21.20 -7.43 -9.41
CA ALA A 41 -21.63 -6.79 -8.18
C ALA A 41 -20.47 -6.19 -7.39
N LEU A 42 -19.38 -6.95 -7.19
CA LEU A 42 -18.19 -6.43 -6.53
C LEU A 42 -17.59 -5.26 -7.31
N SER A 43 -17.44 -5.38 -8.64
CA SER A 43 -16.94 -4.29 -9.48
C SER A 43 -17.81 -3.02 -9.40
N THR A 44 -19.14 -3.17 -9.38
CA THR A 44 -20.08 -2.06 -9.22
C THR A 44 -19.93 -1.40 -7.86
N LEU A 45 -19.80 -2.19 -6.78
CA LEU A 45 -19.55 -1.65 -5.45
C LEU A 45 -18.22 -0.87 -5.37
N TYR A 46 -17.15 -1.37 -5.99
CA TYR A 46 -15.89 -0.61 -6.15
C TYR A 46 -16.16 0.72 -6.87
N SER A 47 -16.86 0.74 -7.99
CA SER A 47 -17.12 1.96 -8.75
C SER A 47 -18.10 2.93 -8.08
N ASN A 48 -19.01 2.44 -7.22
CA ASN A 48 -20.03 3.28 -6.59
C ASN A 48 -19.52 3.87 -5.28
N ILE A 49 -19.25 3.03 -4.28
CA ILE A 49 -18.93 3.46 -2.90
C ILE A 49 -17.42 3.52 -2.60
N PHE A 50 -16.56 3.24 -3.59
CA PHE A 50 -15.10 3.42 -3.49
C PHE A 50 -14.48 3.89 -4.82
N HIS A 51 -14.94 5.02 -5.33
CA HIS A 51 -14.52 5.49 -6.65
C HIS A 51 -13.19 6.26 -6.58
N GLN A 52 -12.15 5.72 -7.24
CA GLN A 52 -10.84 6.36 -7.36
C GLN A 52 -10.19 6.76 -6.02
N GLY A 53 -10.45 6.02 -4.94
CA GLY A 53 -9.92 6.31 -3.60
C GLY A 53 -10.91 7.04 -2.69
N THR A 54 -11.97 7.62 -3.25
CA THR A 54 -13.00 8.35 -2.51
C THR A 54 -14.01 7.39 -1.92
N ARG A 55 -14.32 7.59 -0.63
CA ARG A 55 -15.39 6.90 0.09
C ARG A 55 -16.49 7.92 0.38
N TYR A 56 -17.72 7.52 0.12
CA TYR A 56 -18.92 8.35 0.21
C TYR A 56 -19.69 8.09 1.50
N ASN A 57 -20.66 8.93 1.84
CA ASN A 57 -21.50 8.79 3.03
C ASN A 57 -22.31 7.47 3.06
N ALA A 58 -22.57 6.84 1.91
CA ALA A 58 -23.14 5.49 1.82
C ALA A 58 -22.17 4.36 2.24
N THR A 59 -20.87 4.58 2.10
CA THR A 59 -19.82 3.56 2.30
C THR A 59 -19.82 2.93 3.68
N PRO A 60 -19.82 3.68 4.80
CA PRO A 60 -19.76 3.07 6.13
C PRO A 60 -20.95 2.14 6.37
N TYR A 61 -22.13 2.45 5.84
CA TYR A 61 -23.33 1.61 6.00
C TYR A 61 -23.24 0.25 5.30
N ALA A 62 -22.40 0.09 4.27
CA ALA A 62 -22.21 -1.18 3.57
C ALA A 62 -21.30 -2.16 4.34
N ILE A 63 -20.32 -1.65 5.09
CA ILE A 63 -19.29 -2.44 5.77
C ILE A 63 -19.88 -3.51 6.71
N PRO A 64 -20.87 -3.21 7.59
CA PRO A 64 -21.49 -4.22 8.43
C PRO A 64 -22.00 -5.45 7.66
N PHE A 65 -22.67 -5.21 6.53
CA PHE A 65 -23.27 -6.25 5.71
C PHE A 65 -22.23 -7.06 4.93
N LEU A 66 -21.17 -6.40 4.45
CA LEU A 66 -20.02 -7.10 3.87
C LEU A 66 -19.36 -8.03 4.88
N PHE A 67 -19.30 -7.64 6.15
CA PHE A 67 -18.80 -8.52 7.21
C PHE A 67 -19.75 -9.66 7.57
N GLU A 68 -21.07 -9.49 7.46
CA GLU A 68 -22.00 -10.62 7.53
C GLU A 68 -21.72 -11.66 6.44
N LEU A 69 -21.45 -11.20 5.21
CA LEU A 69 -21.04 -12.07 4.10
C LEU A 69 -19.68 -12.73 4.36
N ILE A 70 -18.69 -11.98 4.85
CA ILE A 70 -17.37 -12.51 5.22
C ILE A 70 -17.48 -13.53 6.35
N ALA A 71 -18.39 -13.37 7.31
CA ALA A 71 -18.57 -14.32 8.41
C ALA A 71 -19.26 -15.63 7.98
N ASN A 72 -20.10 -15.58 6.95
CA ASN A 72 -20.81 -16.76 6.46
C ASN A 72 -19.92 -17.68 5.61
N GLU A 73 -19.74 -18.92 6.06
CA GLU A 73 -18.90 -19.93 5.40
C GLU A 73 -19.40 -20.34 4.00
N ASN A 74 -20.70 -20.16 3.73
CA ASN A 74 -21.32 -20.47 2.43
C ASN A 74 -21.12 -19.35 1.40
N THR A 75 -20.63 -18.18 1.82
CA THR A 75 -20.30 -17.11 0.88
C THR A 75 -19.07 -17.50 0.07
N GLU A 76 -19.19 -17.46 -1.26
CA GLU A 76 -18.05 -17.66 -2.14
C GLU A 76 -17.16 -16.40 -2.19
N ASP A 77 -15.89 -16.56 -2.57
CA ASP A 77 -14.98 -15.42 -2.79
C ASP A 77 -14.74 -14.50 -1.56
N ARG A 78 -14.98 -14.97 -0.33
CA ARG A 78 -14.80 -14.21 0.93
C ARG A 78 -13.49 -13.42 1.03
N HIS A 79 -12.39 -14.00 0.56
CA HIS A 79 -11.07 -13.34 0.50
C HIS A 79 -11.10 -12.01 -0.27
N LYS A 80 -11.88 -11.91 -1.36
CA LYS A 80 -12.04 -10.66 -2.13
C LYS A 80 -12.83 -9.61 -1.36
N LEU A 81 -13.85 -10.04 -0.60
CA LEU A 81 -14.60 -9.14 0.26
C LEU A 81 -13.72 -8.59 1.39
N ILE A 82 -12.80 -9.40 1.93
CA ILE A 82 -11.82 -8.93 2.92
C ILE A 82 -10.92 -7.83 2.33
N TYR A 83 -10.35 -8.01 1.14
CA TYR A 83 -9.58 -6.95 0.48
C TYR A 83 -10.44 -5.70 0.23
N TYR A 84 -11.70 -5.89 -0.18
CA TYR A 84 -12.59 -4.78 -0.44
C TYR A 84 -12.90 -3.95 0.81
N VAL A 85 -13.20 -4.58 1.97
CA VAL A 85 -13.46 -3.82 3.20
C VAL A 85 -12.22 -3.07 3.70
N ILE A 86 -11.01 -3.51 3.36
CA ILE A 86 -9.78 -2.74 3.63
C ILE A 86 -9.75 -1.45 2.82
N HIS A 87 -10.06 -1.49 1.53
CA HIS A 87 -10.17 -0.26 0.75
C HIS A 87 -11.29 0.66 1.25
N LEU A 88 -12.42 0.09 1.70
CA LEU A 88 -13.48 0.90 2.31
C LEU A 88 -13.01 1.56 3.61
N GLY A 89 -12.28 0.84 4.47
CA GLY A 89 -11.76 1.38 5.72
C GLY A 89 -10.70 2.45 5.51
N LEU A 90 -9.75 2.22 4.59
CA LEU A 90 -8.48 2.95 4.54
C LEU A 90 -8.32 3.84 3.30
N GLY A 91 -9.15 3.63 2.28
CA GLY A 91 -8.91 4.17 0.95
C GLY A 91 -7.82 3.38 0.23
N TYR A 92 -6.78 4.07 -0.25
CA TYR A 92 -5.59 3.43 -0.80
C TYR A 92 -4.56 3.16 0.30
N GLU A 93 -4.53 1.93 0.78
CA GLU A 93 -3.74 1.51 1.93
C GLU A 93 -2.23 1.53 1.68
N TYR A 94 -1.79 1.52 0.42
CA TYR A 94 -0.37 1.61 0.07
C TYR A 94 0.28 2.89 0.63
N SER A 95 -0.50 3.96 0.82
CA SER A 95 -0.02 5.22 1.42
C SER A 95 0.46 5.07 2.87
N TYR A 96 0.07 3.99 3.55
CA TYR A 96 0.44 3.68 4.93
C TYR A 96 1.47 2.55 5.04
N LEU A 97 1.98 1.97 3.95
CA LEU A 97 2.91 0.82 4.02
C LEU A 97 4.17 1.13 4.83
N LEU A 98 4.70 2.34 4.72
CA LEU A 98 5.95 2.71 5.38
C LEU A 98 5.86 2.79 6.90
N GLU A 99 4.75 3.22 7.47
CA GLU A 99 4.64 3.46 8.91
C GLU A 99 3.55 2.62 9.58
N GLY A 100 2.68 1.98 8.79
CA GLY A 100 1.41 1.48 9.27
C GLY A 100 0.47 2.63 9.65
N ILE A 101 -0.73 2.27 10.11
CA ILE A 101 -1.68 3.25 10.60
C ILE A 101 -1.41 3.53 12.07
N ASN A 102 -1.33 4.82 12.42
CA ASN A 102 -1.42 5.29 13.79
C ASN A 102 -2.87 5.67 14.11
N PRO A 103 -3.60 4.86 14.90
CA PRO A 103 -5.03 5.07 15.16
C PRO A 103 -5.36 6.45 15.73
N SER A 104 -4.56 6.91 16.70
CA SER A 104 -4.81 8.19 17.37
C SER A 104 -4.60 9.37 16.43
N GLN A 105 -3.64 9.24 15.50
CA GLN A 105 -3.35 10.27 14.52
C GLN A 105 -4.46 10.39 13.47
N ILE A 106 -4.88 9.27 12.85
CA ILE A 106 -5.97 9.31 11.85
C ILE A 106 -7.26 9.85 12.47
N ASN A 107 -7.57 9.43 13.70
CA ASN A 107 -8.76 9.93 14.42
C ASN A 107 -8.70 11.45 14.64
N ALA A 108 -7.55 11.98 15.06
CA ALA A 108 -7.36 13.40 15.28
C ALA A 108 -7.40 14.20 13.98
N GLU A 109 -6.70 13.74 12.94
CA GLU A 109 -6.63 14.41 11.63
C GLU A 109 -8.01 14.50 10.97
N LEU A 110 -8.80 13.42 10.97
CA LEU A 110 -10.13 13.44 10.36
C LEU A 110 -11.13 14.32 11.13
N LYS A 111 -11.04 14.36 12.47
CA LYS A 111 -11.89 15.23 13.29
C LYS A 111 -11.52 16.69 13.12
N ASP A 112 -10.23 17.01 13.18
CA ASP A 112 -9.74 18.37 12.97
C ASP A 112 -10.08 18.88 11.56
N ALA A 113 -9.89 18.04 10.54
CA ALA A 113 -10.30 18.35 9.17
C ALA A 113 -11.81 18.60 9.04
N HIS A 114 -12.64 17.89 9.81
CA HIS A 114 -14.09 18.13 9.85
C HIS A 114 -14.46 19.43 10.56
N GLU A 115 -13.88 19.69 11.73
CA GLU A 115 -14.17 20.87 12.56
C GLU A 115 -13.72 22.18 11.91
N ASN A 116 -12.69 22.12 11.06
CA ASN A 116 -12.10 23.29 10.41
C ASN A 116 -12.63 23.56 8.98
N MET A 117 -13.68 22.86 8.52
CA MET A 117 -14.26 23.11 7.19
C MET A 117 -14.97 24.47 7.15
N SER A 118 -14.80 25.19 6.05
CA SER A 118 -15.61 26.37 5.71
C SER A 118 -17.05 25.97 5.32
N GLU A 119 -17.99 26.92 5.39
CA GLU A 119 -19.38 26.70 4.97
C GLU A 119 -19.48 26.24 3.49
N GLU A 120 -18.61 26.76 2.62
CA GLU A 120 -18.55 26.36 1.22
C GLU A 120 -18.07 24.91 1.05
N GLU A 121 -17.04 24.50 1.81
CA GLU A 121 -16.56 23.12 1.81
C GLU A 121 -17.60 22.15 2.37
N ILE A 122 -18.34 22.54 3.41
CA ILE A 122 -19.45 21.75 3.96
C ILE A 122 -20.50 21.51 2.88
N GLN A 123 -20.98 22.57 2.22
CA GLN A 123 -22.01 22.44 1.18
C GLN A 123 -21.52 21.59 0.00
N ASN A 124 -20.30 21.83 -0.48
CA ASN A 124 -19.71 21.03 -1.55
C ASN A 124 -19.62 19.55 -1.14
N ASN A 125 -19.13 19.26 0.07
CA ASN A 125 -19.01 17.90 0.57
C ASN A 125 -20.38 17.20 0.68
N GLU A 126 -21.42 17.90 1.13
CA GLU A 126 -22.79 17.38 1.14
C GLU A 126 -23.29 17.05 -0.26
N ASP A 127 -23.08 17.93 -1.24
CA ASP A 127 -23.51 17.74 -2.63
C ASP A 127 -22.78 16.56 -3.32
N TYR A 128 -21.51 16.34 -2.96
CA TYR A 128 -20.70 15.21 -3.45
C TYR A 128 -20.88 13.91 -2.64
N GLY A 129 -21.61 13.96 -1.52
CA GLY A 129 -21.78 12.82 -0.63
C GLY A 129 -20.49 12.43 0.11
N TYR A 130 -19.59 13.37 0.35
CA TYR A 130 -18.32 13.17 1.05
C TYR A 130 -18.40 13.67 2.49
N SER A 131 -17.72 12.99 3.42
CA SER A 131 -17.61 13.44 4.81
C SER A 131 -16.41 12.83 5.49
N TYR A 132 -15.59 13.66 6.16
CA TYR A 132 -14.49 13.19 7.00
C TYR A 132 -14.96 12.25 8.12
N LEU A 133 -16.15 12.50 8.69
CA LEU A 133 -16.73 11.61 9.69
C LEU A 133 -17.14 10.27 9.07
N ALA A 134 -17.65 10.25 7.83
CA ALA A 134 -17.92 8.99 7.14
C ALA A 134 -16.65 8.18 6.87
N LEU A 135 -15.50 8.84 6.63
CA LEU A 135 -14.21 8.15 6.52
C LEU A 135 -13.80 7.53 7.86
N LEU A 136 -14.01 8.26 8.96
CA LEU A 136 -13.73 7.77 10.30
C LEU A 136 -14.66 6.60 10.67
N ASP A 137 -15.94 6.66 10.31
CA ASP A 137 -16.89 5.56 10.49
C ASP A 137 -16.49 4.34 9.67
N CYS A 138 -16.00 4.53 8.45
CA CYS A 138 -15.48 3.42 7.65
C CYS A 138 -14.34 2.69 8.37
N TYR A 139 -13.37 3.45 8.88
CA TYR A 139 -12.25 2.91 9.64
C TYR A 139 -12.73 2.16 10.89
N ASN A 140 -13.55 2.81 11.73
CA ASN A 140 -14.05 2.25 12.98
C ASN A 140 -14.89 0.99 12.75
N PHE A 141 -15.74 0.96 11.72
CA PHE A 141 -16.55 -0.21 11.42
C PHE A 141 -15.74 -1.43 10.96
N VAL A 142 -14.59 -1.23 10.31
CA VAL A 142 -13.69 -2.36 10.02
C VAL A 142 -12.95 -2.78 11.29
N GLU A 143 -12.45 -1.83 12.08
CA GLU A 143 -11.74 -2.08 13.34
C GLU A 143 -12.60 -2.89 14.34
N ASP A 144 -13.85 -2.47 14.56
CA ASP A 144 -14.81 -3.14 15.44
C ASP A 144 -15.05 -4.61 15.05
N ARG A 145 -14.77 -4.97 13.78
CA ARG A 145 -15.04 -6.28 13.18
C ARG A 145 -13.79 -7.12 12.97
N ILE A 146 -12.63 -6.65 13.40
CA ILE A 146 -11.38 -7.41 13.45
C ILE A 146 -11.53 -8.79 14.11
N PRO A 147 -12.31 -8.96 15.20
CA PRO A 147 -12.56 -10.28 15.78
C PRO A 147 -13.17 -11.31 14.83
N ILE A 148 -13.89 -10.90 13.78
CA ILE A 148 -14.40 -11.81 12.73
C ILE A 148 -13.23 -12.37 11.92
N LEU A 149 -12.24 -11.53 11.56
CA LEU A 149 -11.08 -11.93 10.78
C LEU A 149 -10.13 -12.82 11.61
N GLN A 150 -9.97 -12.53 12.89
CA GLN A 150 -9.23 -13.40 13.82
C GLN A 150 -9.86 -14.80 13.86
N LYS A 151 -11.19 -14.90 14.02
CA LYS A 151 -11.91 -16.19 13.99
C LYS A 151 -11.75 -16.93 12.66
N ILE A 152 -11.66 -16.21 11.54
CA ILE A 152 -11.37 -16.84 10.23
C ILE A 152 -9.98 -17.49 10.25
N ILE A 153 -8.97 -16.80 10.78
CA ILE A 153 -7.62 -17.36 10.93
C ILE A 153 -7.61 -18.51 11.95
N GLU A 154 -8.47 -18.54 12.95
CA GLU A 154 -8.53 -19.66 13.90
C GLU A 154 -9.22 -20.89 13.30
N ASN A 155 -10.40 -20.68 12.70
CA ASN A 155 -11.32 -21.78 12.33
C ASN A 155 -11.08 -22.35 10.93
N THR A 156 -10.48 -21.58 10.01
CA THR A 156 -10.24 -22.07 8.65
C THR A 156 -9.25 -23.24 8.70
N PRO A 157 -9.51 -24.40 8.08
CA PRO A 157 -8.57 -25.52 8.09
C PRO A 157 -7.18 -25.12 7.56
N LYS A 158 -6.12 -25.56 8.23
CA LYS A 158 -4.71 -25.31 7.80
C LYS A 158 -4.25 -26.30 6.75
N ASN A 159 -5.17 -26.63 5.85
CA ASN A 159 -4.93 -27.52 4.74
C ASN A 159 -4.21 -26.76 3.64
N ASP A 160 -3.42 -27.47 2.85
CA ASP A 160 -2.66 -26.88 1.75
C ASP A 160 -3.53 -26.58 0.51
N ASN A 161 -4.85 -26.40 0.69
CA ASN A 161 -5.72 -26.06 -0.41
C ASN A 161 -5.71 -24.55 -0.66
N HIS A 162 -5.83 -24.19 -1.92
CA HIS A 162 -5.66 -22.81 -2.37
C HIS A 162 -6.79 -21.86 -1.90
N LYS A 163 -8.01 -22.36 -1.64
CA LYS A 163 -9.14 -21.53 -1.18
C LYS A 163 -8.93 -21.06 0.26
N ASP A 164 -8.58 -21.99 1.15
CA ASP A 164 -8.36 -21.73 2.57
C ASP A 164 -7.13 -20.84 2.78
N ARG A 165 -6.04 -21.11 2.05
CA ARG A 165 -4.83 -20.27 2.07
C ARG A 165 -5.12 -18.82 1.68
N LYS A 166 -5.88 -18.60 0.60
CA LYS A 166 -6.27 -17.25 0.17
C LYS A 166 -7.11 -16.53 1.22
N LEU A 167 -8.01 -17.25 1.88
CA LEU A 167 -8.86 -16.69 2.93
C LEU A 167 -8.03 -16.29 4.16
N ILE A 168 -7.12 -17.15 4.61
CA ILE A 168 -6.23 -16.87 5.73
C ILE A 168 -5.30 -15.70 5.39
N ASN A 169 -4.66 -15.70 4.22
CA ASN A 169 -3.74 -14.63 3.83
C ASN A 169 -4.44 -13.27 3.72
N ALA A 170 -5.66 -13.22 3.18
CA ALA A 170 -6.45 -12.00 3.12
C ALA A 170 -6.81 -11.50 4.52
N ALA A 171 -7.19 -12.39 5.44
CA ALA A 171 -7.45 -12.02 6.83
C ALA A 171 -6.18 -11.49 7.53
N ILE A 172 -5.04 -12.15 7.38
CA ILE A 172 -3.74 -11.71 7.93
C ILE A 172 -3.36 -10.32 7.39
N TYR A 173 -3.52 -10.10 6.09
CA TYR A 173 -3.29 -8.79 5.49
C TYR A 173 -4.20 -7.73 6.09
N ALA A 174 -5.49 -8.02 6.21
CA ALA A 174 -6.45 -7.10 6.80
C ALA A 174 -6.11 -6.75 8.26
N LEU A 175 -5.71 -7.73 9.08
CA LEU A 175 -5.28 -7.50 10.47
C LEU A 175 -4.08 -6.56 10.57
N SER A 176 -3.19 -6.53 9.57
CA SER A 176 -1.95 -5.75 9.62
C SER A 176 -2.15 -4.23 9.71
N TRP A 177 -3.36 -3.75 9.38
CA TRP A 177 -3.68 -2.33 9.33
C TRP A 177 -4.30 -1.77 10.62
N PHE A 178 -4.68 -2.62 11.58
CA PHE A 178 -5.45 -2.20 12.77
C PHE A 178 -4.66 -2.49 14.05
N ALA A 179 -3.83 -1.52 14.44
CA ALA A 179 -2.92 -1.61 15.58
C ALA A 179 -3.62 -1.66 16.95
N GLU A 180 -4.89 -1.30 17.02
CA GLU A 180 -5.75 -1.34 18.21
C GLU A 180 -5.90 -2.75 18.77
N LYS A 181 -5.91 -3.76 17.90
CA LYS A 181 -5.90 -5.19 18.24
C LYS A 181 -4.54 -5.84 18.00
N GLY A 182 -3.50 -5.02 17.91
CA GLY A 182 -2.20 -5.44 17.39
C GLY A 182 -1.54 -6.55 18.19
N GLN A 183 -1.63 -6.55 19.52
CA GLN A 183 -1.01 -7.59 20.35
C GLN A 183 -1.59 -8.98 20.08
N GLU A 184 -2.92 -9.08 20.11
CA GLU A 184 -3.65 -10.34 19.87
C GLU A 184 -3.44 -10.81 18.43
N SER A 185 -3.50 -9.89 17.46
CA SER A 185 -3.29 -10.19 16.05
C SER A 185 -1.86 -10.63 15.76
N ILE A 186 -0.83 -10.00 16.34
CA ILE A 186 0.58 -10.42 16.16
C ILE A 186 0.78 -11.85 16.68
N GLU A 187 0.32 -12.15 17.89
CA GLU A 187 0.45 -13.50 18.46
C GLU A 187 -0.33 -14.55 17.64
N LEU A 188 -1.53 -14.21 17.18
CA LEU A 188 -2.32 -15.09 16.30
C LEU A 188 -1.60 -15.39 14.98
N ILE A 189 -1.05 -14.37 14.31
CA ILE A 189 -0.32 -14.51 13.04
C ILE A 189 0.96 -15.30 13.26
N LYS A 190 1.73 -14.99 14.31
CA LYS A 190 2.95 -15.70 14.69
C LYS A 190 2.71 -17.19 14.89
N ASN A 191 1.59 -17.56 15.52
CA ASN A 191 1.21 -18.97 15.73
C ASN A 191 0.85 -19.71 14.44
N GLN A 192 0.59 -19.02 13.32
CA GLN A 192 0.39 -19.66 12.02
C GLN A 192 1.71 -20.10 11.39
N ILE A 193 2.79 -19.35 11.59
CA ILE A 193 4.06 -19.53 10.86
C ILE A 193 4.59 -20.97 10.88
N PRO A 194 4.64 -21.71 12.02
CA PRO A 194 5.21 -23.05 12.06
C PRO A 194 4.47 -24.11 11.22
N VAL A 195 3.22 -23.86 10.84
CA VAL A 195 2.41 -24.82 10.06
C VAL A 195 2.32 -24.47 8.58
N LEU A 196 2.85 -23.31 8.16
CA LEU A 196 2.83 -22.87 6.77
C LEU A 196 3.90 -23.60 5.95
N LYS A 197 3.54 -23.95 4.72
CA LYS A 197 4.42 -24.69 3.78
C LYS A 197 5.02 -23.83 2.68
N HIS A 198 4.37 -22.69 2.38
CA HIS A 198 4.76 -21.82 1.27
C HIS A 198 5.41 -20.57 1.81
N GLU A 199 6.58 -20.25 1.27
CA GLU A 199 7.31 -19.03 1.66
C GLU A 199 6.49 -17.75 1.43
N THR A 200 5.58 -17.71 0.45
CA THR A 200 4.69 -16.57 0.23
C THR A 200 3.75 -16.32 1.39
N ASP A 201 3.24 -17.39 2.02
CA ASP A 201 2.34 -17.28 3.17
C ASP A 201 3.12 -16.85 4.42
N ILE A 202 4.34 -17.37 4.57
CA ILE A 202 5.27 -16.98 5.64
C ILE A 202 5.66 -15.50 5.48
N ALA A 203 6.03 -15.07 4.27
CA ALA A 203 6.34 -13.67 3.95
C ALA A 203 5.17 -12.74 4.26
N ASN A 204 3.94 -13.15 3.91
CA ASN A 204 2.72 -12.40 4.25
C ASN A 204 2.56 -12.23 5.78
N CYS A 205 2.85 -13.28 6.57
CA CYS A 205 2.84 -13.20 8.03
C CYS A 205 3.93 -12.27 8.57
N ILE A 206 5.17 -12.38 8.06
CA ILE A 206 6.31 -11.56 8.48
C ILE A 206 6.00 -10.07 8.24
N LEU A 207 5.58 -9.71 7.02
CA LEU A 207 5.23 -8.34 6.64
C LEU A 207 4.07 -7.81 7.48
N ALA A 208 3.03 -8.63 7.72
CA ALA A 208 1.90 -8.24 8.56
C ALA A 208 2.32 -7.93 10.00
N ILE A 209 3.15 -8.78 10.60
CA ILE A 209 3.68 -8.56 11.97
C ILE A 209 4.56 -7.31 12.01
N GLY A 210 5.45 -7.14 11.04
CA GLY A 210 6.32 -5.97 10.92
C GLY A 210 5.53 -4.67 10.88
N LEU A 211 4.56 -4.58 9.96
CA LEU A 211 3.71 -3.41 9.79
C LEU A 211 2.89 -3.11 11.06
N LEU A 212 2.24 -4.13 11.62
CA LEU A 212 1.39 -4.00 12.79
C LEU A 212 2.18 -3.56 14.03
N SER A 213 3.41 -4.05 14.19
CA SER A 213 4.27 -3.73 15.35
C SER A 213 4.63 -2.25 15.47
N LYS A 214 4.61 -1.48 14.37
CA LYS A 214 5.00 -0.06 14.34
C LYS A 214 4.13 0.81 15.24
N ASN A 215 2.82 0.56 15.24
CA ASN A 215 1.85 1.36 15.99
C ASN A 215 1.13 0.59 17.11
N THR A 216 1.41 -0.70 17.27
CA THR A 216 0.82 -1.51 18.35
C THR A 216 1.31 -1.05 19.73
N LYS A 217 0.38 -0.91 20.68
CA LYS A 217 0.69 -0.55 22.07
C LYS A 217 0.12 -1.57 23.07
N PRO A 218 0.87 -1.93 24.14
CA PRO A 218 2.29 -1.63 24.33
C PRO A 218 3.17 -2.34 23.28
N LYS A 219 4.41 -1.87 23.12
CA LYS A 219 5.35 -2.35 22.11
C LYS A 219 5.52 -3.87 22.20
N VAL A 220 5.36 -4.55 21.07
CA VAL A 220 5.52 -6.01 20.95
C VAL A 220 6.92 -6.34 20.47
N ASP A 221 7.54 -7.35 21.08
CA ASP A 221 8.84 -7.85 20.63
C ASP A 221 8.67 -8.74 19.39
N ILE A 222 9.31 -8.34 18.29
CA ILE A 222 9.33 -9.04 17.02
C ILE A 222 10.72 -9.59 16.66
N SER A 223 11.66 -9.62 17.62
CA SER A 223 13.04 -10.10 17.43
C SER A 223 13.14 -11.52 16.88
N PHE A 224 12.13 -12.37 17.10
CA PHE A 224 12.08 -13.71 16.51
C PHE A 224 12.11 -13.70 14.96
N LEU A 225 11.76 -12.58 14.32
CA LEU A 225 11.86 -12.40 12.88
C LEU A 225 13.32 -12.31 12.39
N GLU A 226 14.30 -12.05 13.27
CA GLU A 226 15.72 -11.99 12.92
C GLU A 226 16.21 -13.31 12.32
N TYR A 227 15.60 -14.44 12.73
CA TYR A 227 15.82 -15.76 12.14
C TYR A 227 15.70 -15.77 10.61
N TYR A 228 14.78 -14.97 10.05
CA TYR A 228 14.53 -14.94 8.61
C TYR A 228 15.52 -14.06 7.83
N LEU A 229 16.30 -13.21 8.50
CA LEU A 229 17.36 -12.43 7.84
C LEU A 229 18.45 -13.33 7.24
N ASP A 230 18.64 -14.53 7.81
CA ASP A 230 19.60 -15.54 7.36
C ASP A 230 18.95 -16.67 6.51
N SER A 231 17.70 -16.49 6.07
CA SER A 231 17.00 -17.43 5.20
C SER A 231 17.71 -17.59 3.84
N GLN A 232 17.58 -18.76 3.21
CA GLN A 232 18.03 -18.95 1.82
C GLN A 232 17.10 -18.30 0.79
N SER A 233 15.87 -17.99 1.19
CA SER A 233 14.88 -17.34 0.33
C SER A 233 15.03 -15.82 0.41
N LEU A 234 15.35 -15.19 -0.72
CA LEU A 234 15.50 -13.74 -0.80
C LEU A 234 14.18 -13.04 -0.44
N LEU A 235 13.04 -13.63 -0.76
CA LEU A 235 11.73 -13.15 -0.34
C LEU A 235 11.63 -13.06 1.20
N LEU A 236 11.93 -14.15 1.91
CA LEU A 236 11.85 -14.17 3.38
C LEU A 236 12.87 -13.22 4.03
N GLN A 237 14.09 -13.16 3.50
CA GLN A 237 15.10 -12.20 3.96
C GLN A 237 14.61 -10.77 3.80
N THR A 238 14.05 -10.43 2.64
CA THR A 238 13.56 -9.09 2.33
C THR A 238 12.36 -8.74 3.20
N SER A 239 11.39 -9.65 3.36
CA SER A 239 10.23 -9.44 4.24
C SER A 239 10.65 -9.19 5.69
N ALA A 240 11.64 -9.93 6.20
CA ALA A 240 12.16 -9.74 7.54
C ALA A 240 12.91 -8.40 7.67
N ALA A 241 13.73 -8.05 6.68
CA ALA A 241 14.45 -6.77 6.65
C ALA A 241 13.49 -5.57 6.63
N ILE A 242 12.40 -5.64 5.86
CA ILE A 242 11.33 -4.61 5.85
C ILE A 242 10.63 -4.53 7.22
N SER A 243 10.44 -5.68 7.88
CA SER A 243 9.70 -5.76 9.15
C SER A 243 10.52 -5.30 10.36
N LEU A 244 11.84 -5.49 10.31
CA LEU A 244 12.78 -5.19 11.39
C LEU A 244 13.51 -3.85 11.22
N ILE A 245 12.99 -2.97 10.36
CA ILE A 245 13.63 -1.68 10.11
C ILE A 245 13.88 -0.91 11.40
N THR A 246 15.10 -0.36 11.50
CA THR A 246 15.51 0.58 12.53
C THR A 246 15.99 1.86 11.85
N SER A 247 15.98 2.96 12.59
CA SER A 247 16.64 4.20 12.17
C SER A 247 17.76 4.53 13.15
N PRO A 248 19.05 4.46 12.75
CA PRO A 248 19.56 4.12 11.41
C PRO A 248 19.41 2.62 11.06
N LEU A 249 19.52 2.30 9.77
CA LEU A 249 19.51 0.92 9.28
C LEU A 249 20.75 0.16 9.74
N THR A 250 20.60 -1.12 10.10
CA THR A 250 21.76 -1.99 10.30
C THR A 250 22.42 -2.32 8.96
N ASN A 251 23.73 -2.64 8.95
CA ASN A 251 24.42 -3.02 7.72
C ASN A 251 23.77 -4.24 7.05
N GLN A 252 23.34 -5.24 7.83
CA GLN A 252 22.69 -6.44 7.29
C GLN A 252 21.38 -6.11 6.58
N ILE A 253 20.50 -5.31 7.21
CA ILE A 253 19.24 -4.88 6.61
C ILE A 253 19.50 -4.07 5.34
N LEU A 254 20.45 -3.12 5.37
CA LEU A 254 20.81 -2.31 4.21
C LEU A 254 21.23 -3.18 3.01
N GLU A 255 22.12 -4.17 3.23
CA GLU A 255 22.61 -5.03 2.15
C GLU A 255 21.49 -5.95 1.61
N ILE A 256 20.63 -6.50 2.47
CA ILE A 256 19.47 -7.31 2.04
C ILE A 256 18.53 -6.48 1.16
N LEU A 257 18.18 -5.26 1.59
CA LEU A 257 17.29 -4.40 0.81
C LEU A 257 17.93 -3.97 -0.51
N ILE A 258 19.24 -3.71 -0.54
CA ILE A 258 19.98 -3.43 -1.79
C ILE A 258 19.95 -4.64 -2.73
N GLN A 259 20.15 -5.84 -2.20
CA GLN A 259 20.05 -7.08 -2.97
C GLN A 259 18.63 -7.26 -3.53
N ALA A 260 17.60 -6.97 -2.73
CA ALA A 260 16.21 -7.05 -3.14
C ALA A 260 15.91 -6.13 -4.33
N ILE A 261 16.33 -4.85 -4.28
CA ILE A 261 16.07 -3.89 -5.36
C ILE A 261 16.90 -4.14 -6.62
N THR A 262 18.02 -4.85 -6.52
CA THR A 262 18.87 -5.20 -7.66
C THR A 262 18.57 -6.58 -8.25
N SER A 263 17.70 -7.37 -7.59
CA SER A 263 17.22 -8.65 -8.10
C SER A 263 16.44 -8.50 -9.42
N ASP A 264 16.54 -9.51 -10.29
CA ASP A 264 15.97 -9.43 -11.64
C ASP A 264 14.43 -9.56 -11.62
N GLU A 265 13.84 -10.71 -11.31
CA GLU A 265 12.36 -10.88 -11.40
C GLU A 265 11.69 -11.44 -10.14
N GLU A 266 12.44 -12.12 -9.27
CA GLU A 266 11.90 -12.89 -8.13
C GLU A 266 10.96 -12.08 -7.22
N LEU A 267 11.25 -10.80 -7.00
CA LEU A 267 10.53 -9.94 -6.06
C LEU A 267 9.65 -8.85 -6.71
N LYS A 268 9.58 -8.80 -8.04
CA LYS A 268 8.88 -7.73 -8.77
C LYS A 268 7.36 -7.87 -8.74
N LYS A 269 6.86 -9.11 -8.70
CA LYS A 269 5.42 -9.38 -8.69
C LYS A 269 5.12 -10.78 -8.15
N ILE A 270 4.70 -10.85 -6.89
CA ILE A 270 4.31 -12.09 -6.22
C ILE A 270 2.81 -12.04 -5.94
N SER A 271 2.00 -12.72 -6.76
CA SER A 271 0.54 -12.56 -6.77
C SER A 271 -0.17 -12.96 -5.47
N GLU A 272 0.49 -13.78 -4.67
CA GLU A 272 0.03 -14.32 -3.39
C GLU A 272 0.23 -13.32 -2.25
N ILE A 273 1.09 -12.31 -2.43
CA ILE A 273 1.39 -11.31 -1.42
C ILE A 273 0.63 -10.01 -1.74
N PRO A 274 -0.28 -9.57 -0.87
CA PRO A 274 -1.06 -8.35 -1.09
C PRO A 274 -0.28 -7.06 -0.80
N PHE A 275 0.76 -7.11 0.04
CA PHE A 275 1.59 -5.94 0.36
C PHE A 275 2.25 -5.36 -0.88
N ASN A 276 2.07 -4.05 -1.10
CA ASN A 276 2.54 -3.34 -2.29
C ASN A 276 2.19 -4.06 -3.61
N GLU A 277 1.00 -4.68 -3.68
CA GLU A 277 0.55 -5.45 -4.85
C GLU A 277 1.51 -6.59 -5.26
N GLY A 278 2.27 -7.12 -4.30
CA GLY A 278 3.28 -8.16 -4.52
C GLY A 278 4.60 -7.64 -5.08
N ASN A 279 4.77 -6.32 -5.20
CA ASN A 279 6.00 -5.65 -5.63
C ASN A 279 6.94 -5.43 -4.42
N ILE A 280 7.56 -6.52 -3.95
CA ILE A 280 8.39 -6.53 -2.74
C ILE A 280 9.68 -5.73 -2.93
N ASN A 281 10.29 -5.75 -4.12
CA ASN A 281 11.45 -4.89 -4.37
C ASN A 281 11.08 -3.40 -4.48
N GLY A 282 9.88 -3.08 -4.98
CA GLY A 282 9.32 -1.73 -4.88
C GLY A 282 9.17 -1.29 -3.42
N TYR A 283 8.68 -2.18 -2.56
CA TYR A 283 8.54 -1.88 -1.14
C TYR A 283 9.91 -1.67 -0.46
N ALA A 284 10.90 -2.51 -0.79
CA ALA A 284 12.28 -2.31 -0.34
C ALA A 284 12.88 -0.97 -0.83
N SER A 285 12.54 -0.54 -2.06
CA SER A 285 13.00 0.76 -2.60
C SER A 285 12.45 1.93 -1.79
N GLU A 286 11.17 1.89 -1.43
CA GLU A 286 10.54 2.93 -0.60
C GLU A 286 11.13 2.97 0.82
N ILE A 287 11.35 1.80 1.44
CA ILE A 287 12.00 1.70 2.75
C ILE A 287 13.39 2.32 2.71
N LEU A 288 14.22 1.91 1.75
CA LEU A 288 15.56 2.46 1.59
C LEU A 288 15.52 3.99 1.42
N SER A 289 14.67 4.52 0.54
CA SER A 289 14.63 5.96 0.30
C SER A 289 14.23 6.80 1.52
N ASN A 290 13.41 6.24 2.41
CA ASN A 290 12.92 6.97 3.59
C ASN A 290 13.83 6.77 4.82
N TYR A 291 14.42 5.59 4.99
CA TYR A 291 15.14 5.22 6.21
C TYR A 291 16.67 5.36 6.15
N THR A 292 17.28 5.58 4.97
CA THR A 292 18.72 5.87 4.89
C THR A 292 19.03 7.25 5.49
N GLN A 293 19.84 7.33 6.54
CA GLN A 293 20.15 8.60 7.25
C GLN A 293 21.60 9.05 7.07
N THR A 294 22.52 8.12 6.81
CA THR A 294 23.93 8.47 6.63
C THR A 294 24.25 8.71 5.15
N LYS A 295 25.20 9.60 4.88
CA LYS A 295 25.67 9.86 3.49
C LYS A 295 26.11 8.59 2.77
N LYS A 296 26.67 7.62 3.52
CA LYS A 296 27.12 6.33 3.00
C LYS A 296 25.94 5.44 2.59
N GLU A 297 24.90 5.37 3.42
CA GLU A 297 23.64 4.67 3.11
C GLU A 297 22.95 5.28 1.88
N GLU A 298 22.81 6.61 1.84
CA GLU A 298 22.22 7.33 0.72
C GLU A 298 22.99 7.07 -0.59
N GLN A 299 24.33 7.11 -0.55
CA GLN A 299 25.17 6.86 -1.71
C GLN A 299 24.99 5.43 -2.25
N LYS A 300 25.07 4.42 -1.39
CA LYS A 300 24.86 3.02 -1.78
C LYS A 300 23.48 2.81 -2.40
N THR A 301 22.46 3.38 -1.76
CA THR A 301 21.07 3.26 -2.20
C THR A 301 20.85 3.92 -3.56
N LEU A 302 21.35 5.15 -3.75
CA LEU A 302 21.24 5.85 -5.03
C LEU A 302 21.90 5.07 -6.17
N ILE A 303 23.08 4.49 -5.94
CA ILE A 303 23.76 3.67 -6.95
C ILE A 303 22.90 2.45 -7.32
N ALA A 304 22.39 1.73 -6.32
CA ALA A 304 21.56 0.55 -6.54
C ALA A 304 20.26 0.89 -7.31
N LEU A 305 19.51 1.91 -6.89
CA LEU A 305 18.29 2.36 -7.57
C LEU A 305 18.58 2.81 -9.01
N SER A 306 19.71 3.50 -9.24
CA SER A 306 20.13 3.96 -10.56
C SER A 306 20.48 2.80 -11.51
N GLN A 307 21.03 1.71 -10.99
CA GLN A 307 21.29 0.50 -11.78
C GLN A 307 19.99 -0.22 -12.15
N THR A 308 19.03 -0.27 -11.23
CA THR A 308 17.77 -0.98 -11.45
C THR A 308 16.85 -0.24 -12.43
N ILE A 309 16.72 1.09 -12.31
CA ILE A 309 15.77 1.87 -13.14
C ILE A 309 16.02 1.72 -14.64
N GLY A 310 17.29 1.56 -15.06
CA GLY A 310 17.65 1.36 -16.46
C GLY A 310 17.09 0.08 -17.08
N LYS A 311 16.74 -0.92 -16.26
CA LYS A 311 16.19 -2.21 -16.70
C LYS A 311 14.66 -2.26 -16.68
N MET A 312 14.00 -1.28 -16.05
CA MET A 312 12.56 -1.30 -15.79
C MET A 312 11.71 -0.93 -17.00
N ASN A 313 10.47 -1.41 -17.03
CA ASN A 313 9.46 -0.91 -17.95
C ASN A 313 8.95 0.48 -17.50
N THR A 314 8.18 1.13 -18.36
CA THR A 314 7.67 2.50 -18.13
C THR A 314 6.89 2.65 -16.82
N TYR A 315 6.04 1.68 -16.46
CA TYR A 315 5.23 1.73 -15.25
C TYR A 315 6.07 1.53 -13.98
N GLN A 316 6.98 0.56 -14.00
CA GLN A 316 7.89 0.27 -12.88
C GLN A 316 8.85 1.44 -12.60
N ALA A 317 9.30 2.13 -13.66
CA ALA A 317 10.24 3.23 -13.53
C ALA A 317 9.69 4.41 -12.70
N ILE A 318 8.36 4.61 -12.62
CA ILE A 318 7.76 5.70 -11.82
C ILE A 318 8.09 5.53 -10.33
N GLY A 319 7.87 4.33 -9.78
CA GLY A 319 8.09 4.06 -8.35
C GLY A 319 9.55 4.24 -7.96
N THR A 320 10.48 3.62 -8.72
CA THR A 320 11.92 3.78 -8.47
C THR A 320 12.41 5.21 -8.68
N THR A 321 11.86 5.94 -9.66
CA THR A 321 12.14 7.38 -9.80
C THR A 321 11.72 8.13 -8.55
N SER A 322 10.52 7.89 -8.03
CA SER A 322 10.05 8.51 -6.78
C SER A 322 11.02 8.23 -5.62
N SER A 323 11.47 6.99 -5.43
CA SER A 323 12.47 6.64 -4.41
C SER A 323 13.80 7.38 -4.57
N ILE A 324 14.32 7.50 -5.80
CA ILE A 324 15.53 8.29 -6.10
C ILE A 324 15.30 9.76 -5.72
N LEU A 325 14.17 10.33 -6.14
CA LEU A 325 13.84 11.74 -5.89
C LEU A 325 13.69 12.05 -4.41
N THR A 326 13.12 11.13 -3.61
CA THR A 326 13.04 11.23 -2.15
C THR A 326 14.43 11.42 -1.54
N ILE A 327 15.42 10.60 -1.94
CA ILE A 327 16.79 10.70 -1.43
C ILE A 327 17.43 12.01 -1.91
N LEU A 328 17.31 12.34 -3.20
CA LEU A 328 17.89 13.55 -3.75
C LEU A 328 17.39 14.81 -3.05
N ASN A 329 16.11 14.86 -2.64
CA ASN A 329 15.49 16.03 -2.03
C ASN A 329 15.51 16.06 -0.50
N LYS A 330 15.95 14.99 0.19
CA LYS A 330 15.81 14.78 1.65
C LYS A 330 16.25 15.94 2.54
N ASN A 331 17.16 16.79 2.08
CA ASN A 331 17.63 17.98 2.81
C ASN A 331 17.86 19.20 1.90
N ARG A 332 17.20 19.25 0.74
CA ARG A 332 17.38 20.36 -0.21
C ARG A 332 16.45 21.52 0.11
N THR A 333 17.00 22.72 0.13
CA THR A 333 16.25 23.99 0.24
C THR A 333 16.07 24.67 -1.10
N ILE A 334 16.90 24.34 -2.09
CA ILE A 334 16.85 24.86 -3.45
C ILE A 334 16.52 23.70 -4.39
N PRO A 335 15.53 23.86 -5.29
CA PRO A 335 15.23 22.85 -6.30
C PRO A 335 16.45 22.48 -7.15
N ILE A 336 16.53 21.22 -7.58
CA ILE A 336 17.66 20.73 -8.40
C ILE A 336 17.74 21.48 -9.73
N LYS A 337 16.60 21.79 -10.37
CA LYS A 337 16.55 22.57 -11.61
C LYS A 337 17.21 23.96 -11.48
N ASP A 338 17.30 24.49 -10.27
CA ASP A 338 17.86 25.81 -9.94
C ASP A 338 19.28 25.69 -9.34
N THR A 339 19.81 24.47 -9.20
CA THR A 339 21.17 24.18 -8.71
C THR A 339 22.12 24.03 -9.90
N HIS A 340 23.31 24.64 -9.86
CA HIS A 340 24.29 24.47 -10.93
C HIS A 340 24.89 23.05 -10.91
N ILE A 341 25.14 22.45 -12.08
CA ILE A 341 25.58 21.04 -12.18
C ILE A 341 26.87 20.75 -11.38
N ASN A 342 27.81 21.70 -11.36
CA ASN A 342 29.08 21.57 -10.61
C ASN A 342 28.89 21.53 -9.08
N ASP A 343 27.72 21.93 -8.58
CA ASP A 343 27.38 21.88 -7.16
C ASP A 343 26.67 20.57 -6.78
N LEU A 344 26.33 19.74 -7.77
CA LEU A 344 25.80 18.40 -7.55
C LEU A 344 26.91 17.41 -7.23
N LYS A 345 26.61 16.44 -6.37
CA LYS A 345 27.52 15.32 -6.09
C LYS A 345 27.51 14.34 -7.26
N GLU A 346 28.61 13.61 -7.43
CA GLU A 346 28.77 12.60 -8.49
C GLU A 346 27.64 11.56 -8.52
N ASN A 347 27.24 11.05 -7.36
CA ASN A 347 26.15 10.08 -7.25
C ASN A 347 24.77 10.67 -7.58
N GLU A 348 24.58 11.98 -7.40
CA GLU A 348 23.36 12.68 -7.79
C GLU A 348 23.31 12.81 -9.32
N ILE A 349 24.43 13.15 -9.95
CA ILE A 349 24.57 13.19 -11.41
C ILE A 349 24.30 11.80 -12.02
N ILE A 350 24.86 10.74 -11.44
CA ILE A 350 24.60 9.35 -11.87
C ILE A 350 23.10 9.04 -11.81
N ALA A 351 22.42 9.39 -10.72
CA ALA A 351 21.01 9.15 -10.55
C ALA A 351 20.15 9.93 -11.56
N LEU A 352 20.48 11.21 -11.80
CA LEU A 352 19.79 12.03 -12.81
C LEU A 352 20.01 11.49 -14.23
N LYS A 353 21.22 11.04 -14.57
CA LYS A 353 21.53 10.38 -15.84
C LYS A 353 20.74 9.07 -15.99
N ALA A 354 20.59 8.29 -14.92
CA ALA A 354 19.79 7.08 -14.93
C ALA A 354 18.30 7.37 -15.16
N ILE A 355 17.74 8.41 -14.51
CA ILE A 355 16.36 8.87 -14.74
C ILE A 355 16.18 9.34 -16.19
N ALA A 356 17.11 10.15 -16.72
CA ALA A 356 17.05 10.64 -18.10
C ALA A 356 17.02 9.51 -19.14
N ASN A 357 17.75 8.43 -18.88
CA ASN A 357 17.83 7.26 -19.76
C ASN A 357 16.77 6.18 -19.49
N SER A 358 15.96 6.34 -18.44
CA SER A 358 14.92 5.39 -18.10
C SER A 358 13.77 5.37 -19.13
N LYS A 359 13.02 4.28 -19.13
CA LYS A 359 11.78 4.14 -19.94
C LYS A 359 10.57 4.86 -19.33
N GLY A 360 10.72 5.53 -18.18
CA GLY A 360 9.63 6.18 -17.46
C GLY A 360 9.00 7.36 -18.22
N TRP A 361 9.75 7.99 -19.11
CA TRP A 361 9.27 9.11 -19.94
C TRP A 361 8.18 8.72 -20.94
N GLY A 362 8.11 7.45 -21.35
CA GLY A 362 7.14 6.96 -22.33
C GLY A 362 7.67 5.88 -23.27
N VAL A 363 6.83 5.52 -24.26
CA VAL A 363 7.13 4.49 -25.28
C VAL A 363 6.85 5.06 -26.67
N GLY A 364 7.86 5.06 -27.54
CA GLY A 364 7.76 5.70 -28.87
C GLY A 364 7.47 7.20 -28.71
N ASP A 365 6.43 7.68 -29.40
CA ASP A 365 5.98 9.08 -29.33
C ASP A 365 5.03 9.36 -28.14
N MET A 366 4.59 8.31 -27.41
CA MET A 366 3.68 8.48 -26.27
C MET A 366 4.45 8.97 -25.05
N ILE A 367 4.08 10.15 -24.53
CA ILE A 367 4.66 10.74 -23.32
C ILE A 367 3.78 10.41 -22.11
N PHE A 368 4.39 9.94 -21.02
CA PHE A 368 3.70 9.62 -19.78
C PHE A 368 3.65 10.86 -18.89
N THR A 369 2.52 11.58 -18.91
CA THR A 369 2.31 12.85 -18.18
C THR A 369 2.52 12.72 -16.66
N ASN A 370 2.19 11.57 -16.07
CA ASN A 370 2.42 11.29 -14.66
C ASN A 370 3.92 11.37 -14.30
N PHE A 371 4.80 10.87 -15.18
CA PHE A 371 6.25 10.92 -14.96
C PHE A 371 6.77 12.37 -15.01
N SER A 372 6.33 13.14 -16.01
CA SER A 372 6.65 14.58 -16.09
C SER A 372 6.13 15.34 -14.87
N SER A 373 4.93 15.02 -14.38
CA SER A 373 4.37 15.65 -13.19
C SER A 373 5.18 15.33 -11.94
N LEU A 374 5.60 14.07 -11.75
CA LEU A 374 6.47 13.64 -10.66
C LEU A 374 7.79 14.45 -10.65
N MET A 375 8.45 14.55 -11.81
CA MET A 375 9.70 15.31 -11.95
C MET A 375 9.53 16.79 -11.60
N ARG A 376 8.45 17.40 -12.10
CA ARG A 376 8.12 18.81 -11.83
C ARG A 376 7.85 19.06 -10.35
N GLN A 377 7.05 18.20 -9.71
CA GLN A 377 6.72 18.31 -8.28
C GLN A 377 7.97 18.15 -7.41
N ALA A 378 8.91 17.30 -7.82
CA ALA A 378 10.19 17.14 -7.15
C ALA A 378 11.20 18.27 -7.41
N GLY A 379 10.86 19.29 -8.22
CA GLY A 379 11.75 20.42 -8.50
C GLY A 379 12.82 20.15 -9.56
N LEU A 380 12.57 19.24 -10.50
CA LEU A 380 13.46 18.91 -11.61
C LEU A 380 12.91 19.38 -12.97
N PRO A 381 13.75 19.40 -14.01
CA PRO A 381 13.28 19.48 -15.39
C PRO A 381 12.24 18.38 -15.70
N ASP A 382 11.13 18.77 -16.30
CA ASP A 382 9.91 17.94 -16.44
C ASP A 382 9.80 17.21 -17.79
N SER A 383 10.85 17.25 -18.60
CA SER A 383 10.98 16.46 -19.82
C SER A 383 12.38 15.86 -19.95
N LYS A 384 12.47 14.73 -20.66
CA LYS A 384 13.75 14.06 -20.94
C LYS A 384 14.77 15.04 -21.53
N GLN A 385 14.37 15.82 -22.54
CA GLN A 385 15.26 16.75 -23.20
C GLN A 385 15.76 17.83 -22.24
N LYS A 386 14.87 18.47 -21.47
CA LYS A 386 15.28 19.51 -20.51
C LYS A 386 16.21 18.94 -19.44
N LEU A 387 16.02 17.69 -19.00
CA LEU A 387 16.92 17.04 -18.05
C LEU A 387 18.29 16.75 -18.67
N LEU A 388 18.34 16.29 -19.92
CA LEU A 388 19.60 16.09 -20.64
C LEU A 388 20.35 17.42 -20.87
N ASP A 389 19.64 18.48 -21.24
CA ASP A 389 20.21 19.81 -21.43
C ASP A 389 20.79 20.35 -20.12
N TYR A 390 20.06 20.18 -19.00
CA TYR A 390 20.54 20.51 -17.67
C TYR A 390 21.81 19.76 -17.28
N LEU A 391 21.94 18.50 -17.71
CA LEU A 391 23.11 17.64 -17.44
C LEU A 391 24.30 17.88 -18.38
N GLY A 392 24.25 18.91 -19.24
CA GLY A 392 25.34 19.26 -20.16
C GLY A 392 25.27 18.61 -21.55
N GLY A 393 24.12 18.03 -21.93
CA GLY A 393 23.93 17.37 -23.23
C GLY A 393 24.52 15.94 -23.30
N ASN A 394 24.45 15.31 -24.49
CA ASN A 394 24.86 13.91 -24.70
C ASN A 394 26.39 13.68 -24.70
N ASP A 395 27.21 14.73 -24.58
CA ASP A 395 28.64 14.65 -24.91
C ASP A 395 29.53 14.09 -23.78
N ASP A 396 29.02 13.95 -22.55
CA ASP A 396 29.72 13.37 -21.39
C ASP A 396 29.16 11.98 -20.96
N LEU A 397 28.80 11.16 -21.95
CA LEU A 397 28.27 9.79 -21.76
C LEU A 397 29.24 8.69 -22.21
N ARG A 398 30.56 8.92 -22.15
CA ARG A 398 31.57 7.85 -22.31
C ARG A 398 32.06 7.31 -21.00
#